data_AF-A0A4Y9AJ64-F1
#
_entry.id   AF-A0A4Y9AJ64-F1
#
_cell.length_a   1.000
_cell.length_b   1.000
_cell.length_c   1.000
_cell.angle_alpha   90.00
_cell.angle_beta   90.00
_cell.angle_gamma   90.00
#
_symmetry.space_group_name_H-M   'P 1'
#
loop_
_entity.id
_entity.type
_entity.pdbx_description
1 polymer ?
#
loop_
_entity_poly.entity_id
_entity_poly.type
_entity_poly.pdbx_seq_one_letter_code
_entity_poly.pdbx_strand_id
1 'polypeptide(L)'
;MDILNVNEHFQDNLSSKYKEQLEELLDEFNRGHYPNVLSKSAVLRSERDLDRHLADKLKMVDAICHSEIGEVKAASSIISELYHHSDIEWMLLGELAFMCDFKLARRILSAAVKQMEDDGEADRIKLARGYLVLAEAEENLEKYVRAIKYFKQGLGYFQDDETPDQYMILYLHFKIGMMYSMKNEAEESLHYLSKVIDMAGDTNPDLKINSLVTIAKTYGSKDDNERAYPYLKDALGLLEGSSLENGVTHAESLTEMAFYYFDQSKLTEAVPYYQEAIAVYEKLPQTSHRKLGMVYMQYAFCLEHMEENNIREAGICYEKAIKQLELTKDRELQENALADVIAFFDHTDNHKKKREYENRFVKMTNA
;
A
#
# COMPACT_ATOMS: atom_id res chain seq x y z
N MET A 1 -15.96 12.45 -7.86
CA MET A 1 -17.03 11.49 -8.22
C MET A 1 -16.59 10.14 -7.68
N ASP A 2 -17.40 9.55 -6.82
CA ASP A 2 -17.14 8.22 -6.28
C ASP A 2 -17.59 7.19 -7.32
N ILE A 3 -16.66 6.45 -7.90
CA ILE A 3 -16.92 5.45 -8.95
C ILE A 3 -17.84 4.34 -8.41
N LEU A 4 -17.82 4.12 -7.10
CA LEU A 4 -18.67 3.16 -6.40
C LEU A 4 -20.07 3.72 -6.12
N ASN A 5 -20.28 5.03 -6.26
CA ASN A 5 -21.62 5.61 -6.26
C ASN A 5 -22.26 5.46 -7.65
N VAL A 6 -22.42 4.21 -8.07
CA VAL A 6 -22.98 3.82 -9.37
C VAL A 6 -24.36 4.47 -9.58
N ASN A 7 -25.13 4.70 -8.51
CA ASN A 7 -26.45 5.33 -8.57
C ASN A 7 -26.44 6.70 -9.26
N GLU A 8 -25.39 7.52 -9.08
CA GLU A 8 -25.27 8.83 -9.74
C GLU A 8 -25.19 8.70 -11.27
N HIS A 9 -24.54 7.65 -11.76
CA HIS A 9 -24.38 7.42 -13.20
C HIS A 9 -25.67 6.99 -13.91
N PHE A 10 -26.69 6.53 -13.17
CA PHE A 10 -27.95 6.03 -13.73
C PHE A 10 -29.15 6.95 -13.49
N GLN A 11 -28.98 8.12 -12.88
CA GLN A 11 -30.09 9.03 -12.57
C GLN A 11 -30.95 9.38 -13.80
N ASP A 12 -30.31 9.67 -14.93
CA ASP A 12 -30.99 9.97 -16.20
C ASP A 12 -31.70 8.77 -16.84
N ASN A 13 -31.37 7.55 -16.38
CA ASN A 13 -31.91 6.30 -16.89
C ASN A 13 -33.11 5.78 -16.07
N LEU A 14 -33.39 6.39 -14.90
CA LEU A 14 -34.52 6.05 -14.02
C LEU A 14 -35.88 6.52 -14.56
N SER A 15 -35.92 7.22 -15.70
CA SER A 15 -37.15 7.52 -16.45
C SER A 15 -37.39 6.57 -17.63
N SER A 16 -36.53 5.56 -17.82
CA SER A 16 -36.65 4.61 -18.92
C SER A 16 -37.65 3.48 -18.61
N LYS A 17 -38.03 2.71 -19.65
CA LYS A 17 -38.83 1.49 -19.49
C LYS A 17 -38.16 0.40 -18.65
N TYR A 18 -36.85 0.55 -18.36
CA TYR A 18 -36.03 -0.38 -17.59
C TYR A 18 -35.88 0.03 -16.12
N LYS A 19 -36.64 1.04 -15.66
CA LYS A 19 -36.51 1.60 -14.31
C LYS A 19 -36.51 0.53 -13.21
N GLU A 20 -37.52 -0.34 -13.18
CA GLU A 20 -37.65 -1.35 -12.12
C GLU A 20 -36.48 -2.33 -12.12
N GLN A 21 -36.03 -2.77 -13.30
CA GLN A 21 -34.88 -3.66 -13.42
C GLN A 21 -33.56 -2.98 -13.02
N LEU A 22 -33.41 -1.69 -13.34
CA LEU A 22 -32.25 -0.90 -12.95
C LEU A 22 -32.22 -0.66 -11.43
N GLU A 23 -33.37 -0.34 -10.82
CA GLU A 23 -33.49 -0.18 -9.36
C GLU A 23 -33.13 -1.48 -8.63
N GLU A 24 -33.60 -2.62 -9.13
CA GLU A 24 -33.25 -3.93 -8.56
C GLU A 24 -31.76 -4.26 -8.73
N LEU A 25 -31.18 -3.97 -9.91
CA LEU A 25 -29.76 -4.16 -10.18
C LEU A 25 -28.88 -3.31 -9.25
N LEU A 26 -29.25 -2.04 -9.06
CA LEU A 26 -28.53 -1.11 -8.19
C LEU A 26 -28.67 -1.47 -6.71
N ASP A 27 -29.83 -1.97 -6.26
CA ASP A 27 -30.00 -2.50 -4.89
C ASP A 27 -29.10 -3.72 -4.64
N GLU A 28 -29.01 -4.66 -5.59
CA GLU A 28 -28.08 -5.80 -5.50
C GLU A 28 -26.61 -5.32 -5.48
N PHE A 29 -26.28 -4.30 -6.28
CA PHE A 29 -24.93 -3.70 -6.28
C PHE A 29 -24.59 -3.09 -4.92
N ASN A 30 -25.50 -2.28 -4.36
CA ASN A 30 -25.30 -1.65 -3.05
C ASN A 30 -25.21 -2.67 -1.90
N ARG A 31 -25.79 -3.88 -2.08
CA ARG A 31 -25.66 -5.01 -1.15
C ARG A 31 -24.40 -5.85 -1.35
N GLY A 32 -23.57 -5.53 -2.34
CA GLY A 32 -22.37 -6.29 -2.67
C GLY A 32 -22.65 -7.66 -3.32
N HIS A 33 -23.85 -7.88 -3.86
CA HIS A 33 -24.24 -9.13 -4.50
C HIS A 33 -23.78 -9.18 -5.97
N TYR A 34 -22.48 -8.99 -6.20
CA TYR A 34 -21.90 -8.77 -7.54
C TYR A 34 -22.24 -9.86 -8.58
N PRO A 35 -22.28 -11.17 -8.27
CA PRO A 35 -22.71 -12.19 -9.23
C PRO A 35 -24.17 -12.03 -9.70
N ASN A 36 -25.06 -11.54 -8.82
CA ASN A 36 -26.45 -11.26 -9.17
C ASN A 36 -26.53 -10.04 -10.10
N VAL A 37 -25.74 -9.00 -9.81
CA VAL A 37 -25.63 -7.80 -10.64
C VAL A 37 -25.19 -8.18 -12.06
N LEU A 38 -24.12 -8.98 -12.19
CA LEU A 38 -23.63 -9.46 -13.48
C LEU A 38 -24.71 -10.22 -14.26
N SER A 39 -25.47 -11.08 -13.59
CA SER A 39 -26.56 -11.84 -14.20
C SER A 39 -27.69 -10.93 -14.69
N LYS A 40 -28.11 -9.96 -13.88
CA LYS A 40 -29.17 -8.99 -14.21
C LYS A 40 -28.74 -8.04 -15.32
N SER A 41 -27.50 -7.55 -15.27
CA SER A 41 -26.89 -6.72 -16.30
C SER A 41 -26.85 -7.45 -17.64
N ALA A 42 -26.43 -8.72 -17.66
CA ALA A 42 -26.41 -9.53 -18.87
C ALA A 42 -27.81 -9.70 -19.50
N VAL A 43 -28.84 -9.92 -18.68
CA VAL A 43 -30.24 -9.97 -19.14
C VAL A 43 -30.65 -8.64 -19.78
N LEU A 44 -30.41 -7.51 -19.11
CA LEU A 44 -30.72 -6.19 -19.64
C LEU A 44 -29.97 -5.89 -20.93
N ARG A 45 -28.68 -6.21 -21.02
CA ARG A 45 -27.84 -6.02 -22.22
C ARG A 45 -28.28 -6.90 -23.40
N SER A 46 -29.11 -7.92 -23.17
CA SER A 46 -29.68 -8.76 -24.23
C SER A 46 -30.96 -8.19 -24.86
N GLU A 47 -31.53 -7.14 -24.25
CA GLU A 47 -32.75 -6.48 -24.72
C GLU A 47 -32.51 -5.76 -26.04
N ARG A 48 -33.38 -6.02 -27.04
CA ARG A 48 -33.19 -5.51 -28.41
C ARG A 48 -33.26 -4.00 -28.54
N ASP A 49 -34.02 -3.35 -27.67
CA ASP A 49 -34.23 -1.91 -27.68
C ASP A 49 -33.34 -1.17 -26.66
N LEU A 50 -32.35 -1.86 -26.07
CA LEU A 50 -31.44 -1.21 -25.14
C LEU A 50 -30.56 -0.22 -25.89
N ASP A 51 -30.61 1.04 -25.47
CA ASP A 51 -29.74 2.08 -25.99
C ASP A 51 -28.26 1.77 -25.68
N ARG A 52 -27.37 2.21 -26.58
CA ARG A 52 -25.93 1.97 -26.49
C ARG A 52 -25.30 2.62 -25.25
N HIS A 53 -25.71 3.82 -24.90
CA HIS A 53 -25.17 4.52 -23.74
C HIS A 53 -25.53 3.81 -22.43
N LEU A 54 -26.77 3.33 -22.32
CA LEU A 54 -27.16 2.48 -21.18
C LEU A 54 -26.42 1.13 -21.17
N ALA A 55 -26.20 0.52 -22.34
CA ALA A 55 -25.41 -0.71 -22.44
C ALA A 55 -23.95 -0.51 -21.97
N ASP A 56 -23.33 0.61 -22.32
CA ASP A 56 -21.97 0.94 -21.89
C ASP A 56 -21.90 1.20 -20.38
N LYS A 57 -22.89 1.89 -19.80
CA LYS A 57 -22.99 2.04 -18.33
C LYS A 57 -23.14 0.69 -17.62
N LEU A 58 -23.97 -0.22 -18.15
CA LEU A 58 -24.11 -1.58 -17.59
C LEU A 58 -22.79 -2.35 -17.67
N LYS A 59 -22.04 -2.25 -18.77
CA LYS A 59 -20.69 -2.82 -18.87
C LYS A 59 -19.72 -2.22 -17.84
N MET A 60 -19.81 -0.91 -17.57
CA MET A 60 -19.01 -0.27 -16.53
C MET A 60 -19.31 -0.88 -15.15
N VAL A 61 -20.59 -1.12 -14.83
CA VAL A 61 -20.99 -1.83 -13.60
C VAL A 61 -20.44 -3.26 -13.60
N ASP A 62 -20.52 -3.98 -14.71
CA ASP A 62 -19.96 -5.33 -14.83
C ASP A 62 -18.46 -5.34 -14.54
N ALA A 63 -17.71 -4.34 -15.04
CA ALA A 63 -16.28 -4.21 -14.77
C ALA A 63 -15.99 -3.94 -13.28
N ILE A 64 -16.79 -3.11 -12.60
CA ILE A 64 -16.68 -2.92 -11.15
C ILE A 64 -16.94 -4.24 -10.43
N CYS A 65 -18.04 -4.93 -10.75
CA CYS A 65 -18.39 -6.22 -10.15
C CYS A 65 -17.29 -7.27 -10.32
N HIS A 66 -16.72 -7.39 -11.53
CA HIS A 66 -15.60 -8.28 -11.80
C HIS A 66 -14.34 -7.90 -10.99
N SER A 67 -14.07 -6.60 -10.83
CA SER A 67 -12.96 -6.13 -9.99
C SER A 67 -13.14 -6.55 -8.53
N GLU A 68 -14.34 -6.33 -7.97
CA GLU A 68 -14.68 -6.63 -6.58
C GLU A 68 -14.61 -8.13 -6.23
N ILE A 69 -14.96 -9.00 -7.18
CA ILE A 69 -14.84 -10.47 -7.00
C ILE A 69 -13.46 -11.02 -7.38
N GLY A 70 -12.50 -10.15 -7.73
CA GLY A 70 -11.12 -10.52 -8.06
C GLY A 70 -10.90 -11.07 -9.48
N GLU A 71 -11.87 -10.93 -10.37
CA GLU A 71 -11.80 -11.34 -11.78
C GLU A 71 -11.12 -10.28 -12.67
N VAL A 72 -9.86 -9.97 -12.34
CA VAL A 72 -9.07 -8.88 -12.94
C VAL A 72 -9.06 -8.89 -14.48
N LYS A 73 -8.95 -10.07 -15.11
CA LYS A 73 -8.91 -10.18 -16.58
C LYS A 73 -10.23 -9.78 -17.24
N ALA A 74 -11.36 -10.15 -16.63
CA ALA A 74 -12.68 -9.81 -17.14
C ALA A 74 -12.91 -8.31 -17.01
N ALA A 75 -12.66 -7.74 -15.83
CA ALA A 75 -12.75 -6.30 -15.59
C ALA A 75 -11.90 -5.50 -16.58
N SER A 76 -10.60 -5.85 -16.70
CA SER A 76 -9.66 -5.13 -17.57
C SER A 76 -10.04 -5.21 -19.06
N SER A 77 -10.60 -6.35 -19.50
CA SER A 77 -11.07 -6.50 -20.88
C SER A 77 -12.24 -5.57 -21.17
N ILE A 78 -13.24 -5.53 -20.28
CA ILE A 78 -14.41 -4.67 -20.42
C ILE A 78 -14.00 -3.19 -20.43
N ILE A 79 -13.13 -2.79 -19.50
CA ILE A 79 -12.65 -1.40 -19.42
C ILE A 79 -11.87 -1.01 -20.68
N SER A 80 -11.06 -1.92 -21.23
CA SER A 80 -10.34 -1.65 -22.48
C SER A 80 -11.27 -1.53 -23.69
N GLU A 81 -12.37 -2.28 -23.74
CA GLU A 81 -13.40 -2.11 -24.78
C GLU A 81 -14.09 -0.74 -24.64
N LEU A 82 -14.52 -0.39 -23.43
CA LEU A 82 -15.16 0.89 -23.14
C LEU A 82 -14.26 2.07 -23.50
N TYR A 83 -12.97 1.98 -23.17
CA TYR A 83 -11.99 3.03 -23.50
C TYR A 83 -11.88 3.33 -25.00
N HIS A 84 -12.07 2.33 -25.86
CA HIS A 84 -11.96 2.51 -27.31
C HIS A 84 -13.28 2.78 -28.00
N HIS A 85 -14.41 2.34 -27.43
CA HIS A 85 -15.68 2.21 -28.16
C HIS A 85 -16.88 2.81 -27.42
N SER A 86 -16.68 3.50 -26.31
CA SER A 86 -17.76 4.20 -25.58
C SER A 86 -17.45 5.69 -25.43
N ASP A 87 -18.48 6.45 -25.09
CA ASP A 87 -18.36 7.87 -24.73
C ASP A 87 -18.23 8.05 -23.20
N ILE A 88 -17.91 6.97 -22.46
CA ILE A 88 -17.65 7.07 -21.02
C ILE A 88 -16.35 7.84 -20.82
N GLU A 89 -16.39 8.78 -19.88
CA GLU A 89 -15.27 9.65 -19.60
C GLU A 89 -14.00 8.85 -19.24
N TRP A 90 -12.87 9.20 -19.86
CA TRP A 90 -11.61 8.52 -19.63
C TRP A 90 -11.12 8.63 -18.19
N MET A 91 -11.41 9.73 -17.48
CA MET A 91 -11.13 9.83 -16.06
C MET A 91 -11.80 8.69 -15.27
N LEU A 92 -13.10 8.47 -15.50
CA LEU A 92 -13.87 7.41 -14.84
C LEU A 92 -13.34 6.01 -15.18
N LEU A 93 -13.05 5.75 -16.46
CA LEU A 93 -12.47 4.48 -16.90
C LEU A 93 -11.05 4.26 -16.36
N GLY A 94 -10.27 5.33 -16.20
CA GLY A 94 -8.93 5.31 -15.64
C GLY A 94 -8.93 4.98 -14.15
N GLU A 95 -9.83 5.60 -13.40
CA GLU A 95 -10.02 5.28 -11.97
C GLU A 95 -10.60 3.86 -11.77
N LEU A 96 -11.49 3.41 -12.65
CA LEU A 96 -11.97 2.02 -12.63
C LEU A 96 -10.86 1.01 -12.93
N ALA A 97 -10.03 1.30 -13.93
CA ALA A 97 -8.85 0.47 -14.21
C ALA A 97 -7.86 0.47 -13.04
N PHE A 98 -7.77 1.54 -12.25
CA PHE A 98 -6.88 1.59 -11.08
C PHE A 98 -7.23 0.51 -10.04
N MET A 99 -8.50 0.12 -9.94
CA MET A 99 -8.93 -0.94 -9.01
C MET A 99 -8.39 -2.33 -9.36
N CYS A 100 -8.08 -2.60 -10.64
CA CYS A 100 -7.74 -3.96 -11.09
C CYS A 100 -6.45 -4.09 -11.91
N ASP A 101 -6.06 -3.08 -12.70
CA ASP A 101 -4.89 -3.12 -13.57
C ASP A 101 -4.24 -1.74 -13.69
N PHE A 102 -3.20 -1.52 -12.89
CA PHE A 102 -2.44 -0.27 -12.89
C PHE A 102 -1.78 0.09 -14.23
N LYS A 103 -1.49 -0.89 -15.11
CA LYS A 103 -0.93 -0.59 -16.44
C LYS A 103 -2.00 -0.03 -17.36
N LEU A 104 -3.21 -0.59 -17.28
CA LEU A 104 -4.38 -0.07 -17.99
C LEU A 104 -4.77 1.31 -17.45
N ALA A 105 -4.81 1.47 -16.13
CA ALA A 105 -5.09 2.74 -15.45
C ALA A 105 -4.14 3.83 -15.92
N ARG A 106 -2.82 3.56 -15.87
CA ARG A 106 -1.80 4.48 -16.38
C ARG A 106 -2.05 4.89 -17.83
N ARG A 107 -2.40 3.94 -18.71
CA ARG A 107 -2.64 4.22 -20.14
C ARG A 107 -3.82 5.18 -20.31
N ILE A 108 -4.94 4.89 -19.65
CA ILE A 108 -6.18 5.68 -19.78
C ILE A 108 -6.01 7.04 -19.11
N LEU A 109 -5.51 7.09 -17.88
CA LEU A 109 -5.30 8.33 -17.12
C LEU A 109 -4.31 9.27 -17.82
N SER A 110 -3.24 8.73 -18.43
CA SER A 110 -2.32 9.56 -19.23
C SER A 110 -3.00 10.22 -20.43
N ALA A 111 -3.96 9.53 -21.06
CA ALA A 111 -4.75 10.10 -22.16
C ALA A 111 -5.76 11.12 -21.63
N ALA A 112 -6.41 10.83 -20.50
CA ALA A 112 -7.38 11.71 -19.86
C ALA A 112 -6.77 13.05 -19.45
N VAL A 113 -5.68 13.05 -18.67
CA VAL A 113 -5.05 14.31 -18.22
C VAL A 113 -4.51 15.12 -19.39
N LYS A 114 -4.00 14.46 -20.43
CA LYS A 114 -3.53 15.15 -21.64
C LYS A 114 -4.68 15.82 -22.39
N GLN A 115 -5.79 15.12 -22.57
CA GLN A 115 -6.98 15.69 -23.22
C GLN A 115 -7.47 16.92 -22.45
N MET A 116 -7.56 16.81 -21.13
CA MET A 116 -7.96 17.93 -20.28
C MET A 116 -7.02 19.14 -20.40
N GLU A 117 -5.70 18.92 -20.47
CA GLU A 117 -4.74 20.00 -20.71
C GLU A 117 -4.91 20.65 -22.10
N ASP A 118 -5.16 19.84 -23.13
CA ASP A 118 -5.37 20.31 -24.50
C ASP A 118 -6.68 21.13 -24.64
N ASP A 119 -7.71 20.79 -23.88
CA ASP A 119 -9.04 21.44 -23.93
C ASP A 119 -9.06 22.84 -23.28
N GLY A 120 -8.06 23.21 -22.47
CA GLY A 120 -7.82 24.58 -21.97
C GLY A 120 -8.82 25.15 -20.96
N GLU A 121 -10.05 24.62 -20.90
CA GLU A 121 -11.09 24.92 -19.90
C GLU A 121 -11.29 23.77 -18.90
N ALA A 122 -10.24 22.97 -18.66
CA ALA A 122 -10.33 21.87 -17.71
C ALA A 122 -10.62 22.38 -16.30
N ASP A 123 -11.59 21.73 -15.65
CA ASP A 123 -11.75 21.75 -14.20
C ASP A 123 -10.40 21.40 -13.56
N ARG A 124 -9.74 22.41 -12.99
CA ARG A 124 -8.38 22.30 -12.43
C ARG A 124 -8.33 21.25 -11.32
N ILE A 125 -9.39 21.14 -10.53
CA ILE A 125 -9.49 20.16 -9.44
C ILE A 125 -9.55 18.76 -10.02
N LYS A 126 -10.35 18.57 -11.08
CA LYS A 126 -10.44 17.28 -11.78
C LYS A 126 -9.11 16.89 -12.43
N LEU A 127 -8.39 17.84 -13.01
CA LEU A 127 -7.05 17.61 -13.56
C LEU A 127 -6.03 17.26 -12.46
N ALA A 128 -6.07 17.96 -11.33
CA ALA A 128 -5.25 17.65 -10.15
C ALA A 128 -5.50 16.22 -9.65
N ARG A 129 -6.78 15.81 -9.58
CA ARG A 129 -7.19 14.45 -9.22
C ARG A 129 -6.69 13.41 -10.24
N GLY A 130 -6.78 13.71 -11.54
CA GLY A 130 -6.24 12.83 -12.58
C GLY A 130 -4.74 12.60 -12.43
N TYR A 131 -3.99 13.66 -12.14
CA TYR A 131 -2.55 13.54 -11.84
C TYR A 131 -2.27 12.75 -10.57
N LEU A 132 -3.09 12.91 -9.52
CA LEU A 132 -2.96 12.13 -8.29
C LEU A 132 -3.11 10.63 -8.55
N VAL A 133 -4.22 10.21 -9.17
CA VAL A 133 -4.49 8.78 -9.41
C VAL A 133 -3.46 8.19 -10.39
N LEU A 134 -3.04 8.96 -11.39
CA LEU A 134 -1.97 8.55 -12.30
C LEU A 134 -0.63 8.35 -11.57
N ALA A 135 -0.31 9.23 -10.62
CA ALA A 135 0.87 9.10 -9.78
C ALA A 135 0.82 7.86 -8.88
N GLU A 136 -0.32 7.60 -8.24
CA GLU A 136 -0.55 6.40 -7.44
C GLU A 136 -0.47 5.12 -8.28
N ALA A 137 -0.93 5.16 -9.53
CA ALA A 137 -0.79 4.03 -10.45
C ALA A 137 0.69 3.75 -10.75
N GLU A 138 1.49 4.79 -10.97
CA GLU A 138 2.94 4.65 -11.17
C GLU A 138 3.67 4.24 -9.88
N GLU A 139 3.21 4.67 -8.70
CA GLU A 139 3.69 4.21 -7.39
C GLU A 139 3.49 2.70 -7.24
N ASN A 140 2.27 2.20 -7.50
CA ASN A 140 1.95 0.76 -7.45
C ASN A 140 2.71 -0.07 -8.51
N LEU A 141 3.16 0.55 -9.60
CA LEU A 141 4.02 -0.06 -10.61
C LEU A 141 5.52 0.09 -10.30
N GLU A 142 5.87 0.63 -9.12
CA GLU A 142 7.23 0.93 -8.66
C GLU A 142 8.01 1.83 -9.65
N LYS A 143 7.31 2.74 -10.32
CA LYS A 143 7.87 3.74 -11.24
C LYS A 143 8.01 5.09 -10.55
N TYR A 144 8.81 5.12 -9.48
CA TYR A 144 8.95 6.27 -8.57
C TYR A 144 9.28 7.59 -9.28
N VAL A 145 10.14 7.60 -10.30
CA VAL A 145 10.45 8.83 -11.06
C VAL A 145 9.21 9.43 -11.72
N ARG A 146 8.33 8.58 -12.27
CA ARG A 146 7.08 9.03 -12.91
C ARG A 146 6.04 9.40 -11.86
N ALA A 147 5.93 8.62 -10.80
CA ALA A 147 5.05 8.94 -9.67
C ALA A 147 5.38 10.33 -9.10
N ILE A 148 6.66 10.62 -8.82
CA ILE A 148 7.11 11.95 -8.36
C ILE A 148 6.72 13.04 -9.35
N LYS A 149 6.95 12.83 -10.65
CA LYS A 149 6.57 13.81 -11.68
C LYS A 149 5.08 14.13 -11.60
N TYR A 150 4.23 13.10 -11.58
CA TYR A 150 2.78 13.28 -11.59
C TYR A 150 2.24 13.83 -10.25
N PHE A 151 2.78 13.40 -9.09
CA PHE A 151 2.44 14.01 -7.80
C PHE A 151 2.82 15.50 -7.77
N LYS A 152 3.98 15.90 -8.33
CA LYS A 152 4.36 17.32 -8.43
C LYS A 152 3.42 18.11 -9.36
N GLN A 153 2.97 17.51 -10.47
CA GLN A 153 1.97 18.15 -11.33
C GLN A 153 0.63 18.35 -10.60
N GLY A 154 0.12 17.31 -9.94
CA GLY A 154 -1.08 17.41 -9.11
C GLY A 154 -0.95 18.46 -8.00
N LEU A 155 0.21 18.50 -7.32
CA LEU A 155 0.50 19.47 -6.27
C LEU A 155 0.41 20.91 -6.78
N GLY A 156 0.96 21.19 -7.98
CA GLY A 156 0.86 22.51 -8.59
C GLY A 156 -0.59 22.95 -8.77
N TYR A 157 -1.45 22.08 -9.31
CA TYR A 157 -2.86 22.40 -9.50
C TYR A 157 -3.63 22.62 -8.18
N PHE A 158 -3.33 21.85 -7.12
CA PHE A 158 -3.95 22.08 -5.81
C PHE A 158 -3.46 23.36 -5.11
N GLN A 159 -2.22 23.79 -5.38
CA GLN A 159 -1.66 25.02 -4.83
C GLN A 159 -2.16 26.28 -5.54
N ASP A 160 -2.40 26.19 -6.84
CA ASP A 160 -2.87 27.30 -7.68
C ASP A 160 -4.41 27.50 -7.64
N ASP A 161 -5.11 26.75 -6.79
CA ASP A 161 -6.55 26.86 -6.59
C ASP A 161 -6.93 28.10 -5.75
N GLU A 162 -8.12 28.67 -5.98
CA GLU A 162 -8.61 29.82 -5.21
C GLU A 162 -8.86 29.46 -3.73
N THR A 163 -9.18 28.20 -3.47
CA THR A 163 -9.42 27.64 -2.13
C THR A 163 -8.55 26.42 -1.90
N PRO A 164 -7.24 26.59 -1.62
CA PRO A 164 -6.31 25.48 -1.57
C PRO A 164 -6.73 24.42 -0.56
N ASP A 165 -6.91 23.19 -1.05
CA ASP A 165 -7.15 22.02 -0.21
C ASP A 165 -5.87 21.66 0.55
N GLN A 166 -5.80 22.15 1.79
CA GLN A 166 -4.63 21.98 2.65
C GLN A 166 -4.31 20.51 2.93
N TYR A 167 -5.33 19.65 3.02
CA TYR A 167 -5.12 18.23 3.24
C TYR A 167 -4.48 17.59 2.01
N MET A 168 -4.99 17.89 0.81
CA MET A 168 -4.42 17.35 -0.44
C MET A 168 -2.99 17.84 -0.69
N ILE A 169 -2.70 19.11 -0.40
CA ILE A 169 -1.34 19.65 -0.46
C ILE A 169 -0.41 18.88 0.49
N LEU A 170 -0.85 18.67 1.73
CA LEU A 170 -0.11 17.94 2.75
C LEU A 170 0.15 16.48 2.33
N TYR A 171 -0.88 15.81 1.85
CA TYR A 171 -0.83 14.43 1.36
C TYR A 171 0.14 14.29 0.18
N LEU A 172 0.12 15.22 -0.78
CA LEU A 172 1.02 15.21 -1.92
C LEU A 172 2.47 15.49 -1.52
N HIS A 173 2.71 16.40 -0.58
CA HIS A 173 4.04 16.57 0.01
C HIS A 173 4.55 15.27 0.64
N PHE A 174 3.71 14.61 1.43
CA PHE A 174 4.04 13.32 2.04
C PHE A 174 4.38 12.25 0.99
N LYS A 175 3.50 12.07 -0.01
CA LYS A 175 3.71 11.12 -1.10
C LYS A 175 5.00 11.38 -1.86
N ILE A 176 5.28 12.63 -2.23
CA ILE A 176 6.54 12.98 -2.92
C ILE A 176 7.75 12.67 -2.05
N GLY A 177 7.70 13.04 -0.76
CA GLY A 177 8.75 12.73 0.21
C GLY A 177 9.02 11.23 0.33
N MET A 178 7.98 10.41 0.48
CA MET A 178 8.10 8.95 0.50
C MET A 178 8.74 8.40 -0.79
N MET A 179 8.34 8.90 -1.96
CA MET A 179 8.89 8.42 -3.23
C MET A 179 10.38 8.76 -3.35
N TYR A 180 10.82 9.92 -2.85
CA TYR A 180 12.24 10.27 -2.76
C TYR A 180 13.00 9.37 -1.78
N SER A 181 12.39 9.03 -0.62
CA SER A 181 12.94 8.04 0.32
C SER A 181 13.14 6.68 -0.35
N MET A 182 12.15 6.18 -1.08
CA MET A 182 12.23 4.89 -1.80
C MET A 182 13.31 4.90 -2.90
N LYS A 183 13.59 6.07 -3.47
CA LYS A 183 14.69 6.28 -4.43
C LYS A 183 16.06 6.50 -3.77
N ASN A 184 16.13 6.52 -2.44
CA ASN A 184 17.35 6.82 -1.68
C ASN A 184 17.90 8.25 -1.91
N GLU A 185 17.04 9.19 -2.30
CA GLU A 185 17.33 10.63 -2.49
C GLU A 185 16.97 11.40 -1.21
N ALA A 186 17.85 11.33 -0.21
CA ALA A 186 17.57 11.77 1.15
C ALA A 186 17.25 13.27 1.27
N GLU A 187 18.01 14.14 0.59
CA GLU A 187 17.82 15.60 0.69
C GLU A 187 16.41 16.04 0.25
N GLU A 188 15.93 15.52 -0.88
CA GLU A 188 14.59 15.79 -1.38
C GLU A 188 13.51 15.14 -0.49
N SER A 189 13.73 13.91 -0.01
CA SER A 189 12.83 13.26 0.94
C SER A 189 12.61 14.14 2.17
N LEU A 190 13.70 14.58 2.81
CA LEU A 190 13.67 15.46 3.98
C LEU A 190 12.99 16.79 3.66
N HIS A 191 13.30 17.41 2.51
CA HIS A 191 12.68 18.68 2.11
C HIS A 191 11.15 18.60 2.06
N TYR A 192 10.60 17.54 1.47
CA TYR A 192 9.15 17.38 1.33
C TYR A 192 8.50 16.94 2.65
N LEU A 193 9.11 16.03 3.41
CA LEU A 193 8.54 15.51 4.66
C LEU A 193 8.62 16.53 5.81
N SER A 194 9.65 17.37 5.87
CA SER A 194 9.71 18.47 6.86
C SER A 194 8.57 19.47 6.66
N LYS A 195 8.21 19.80 5.40
CA LYS A 195 7.03 20.61 5.12
C LYS A 195 5.74 19.98 5.66
N VAL A 196 5.62 18.65 5.57
CA VAL A 196 4.46 17.96 6.14
C VAL A 196 4.40 18.14 7.64
N ILE A 197 5.52 17.94 8.35
CA ILE A 197 5.58 18.10 9.80
C ILE A 197 5.20 19.54 10.22
N ASP A 198 5.72 20.53 9.52
CA ASP A 198 5.46 21.96 9.80
C ASP A 198 4.00 22.34 9.53
N MET A 199 3.41 21.83 8.44
CA MET A 199 2.05 22.17 8.00
C MET A 199 0.96 21.35 8.69
N ALA A 200 1.24 20.12 9.11
CA ALA A 200 0.26 19.22 9.68
C ALA A 200 -0.33 19.70 11.02
N GLY A 201 0.48 20.46 11.79
CA GLY A 201 0.09 20.93 13.13
C GLY A 201 -0.43 19.78 13.99
N ASP A 202 -1.59 20.02 14.62
CA ASP A 202 -2.35 19.02 15.38
C ASP A 202 -3.58 18.50 14.59
N THR A 203 -3.85 19.03 13.40
CA THR A 203 -5.05 18.70 12.62
C THR A 203 -4.86 17.46 11.74
N ASN A 204 -3.62 17.11 11.41
CA ASN A 204 -3.29 15.95 10.56
C ASN A 204 -2.22 15.06 11.21
N PRO A 205 -2.49 14.51 12.41
CA PRO A 205 -1.49 13.75 13.17
C PRO A 205 -0.97 12.53 12.41
N ASP A 206 -1.81 11.86 11.63
CA ASP A 206 -1.42 10.65 10.90
C ASP A 206 -0.36 10.91 9.82
N LEU A 207 -0.52 12.01 9.06
CA LEU A 207 0.47 12.41 8.05
C LEU A 207 1.77 12.88 8.71
N LYS A 208 1.68 13.53 9.88
CA LYS A 208 2.85 13.92 10.67
C LYS A 208 3.63 12.70 11.18
N ILE A 209 2.95 11.73 11.80
CA ILE A 209 3.55 10.48 12.29
C ILE A 209 4.21 9.73 11.12
N ASN A 210 3.48 9.50 10.02
CA ASN A 210 4.04 8.80 8.86
C ASN A 210 5.27 9.52 8.27
N SER A 211 5.28 10.86 8.28
CA SER A 211 6.43 11.65 7.82
C SER A 211 7.62 11.50 8.75
N LEU A 212 7.43 11.56 10.06
CA LEU A 212 8.50 11.34 11.06
C LEU A 212 9.15 9.97 10.89
N VAL A 213 8.34 8.92 10.74
CA VAL A 213 8.83 7.54 10.52
C VAL A 213 9.58 7.42 9.19
N THR A 214 9.09 8.06 8.13
CA THR A 214 9.77 8.04 6.83
C THR A 214 11.09 8.80 6.87
N ILE A 215 11.18 9.92 7.60
CA ILE A 215 12.44 10.64 7.84
C ILE A 215 13.42 9.74 8.59
N ALA A 216 12.98 9.07 9.66
CA ALA A 216 13.82 8.15 10.41
C ALA A 216 14.40 7.04 9.53
N LYS A 217 13.56 6.41 8.71
CA LYS A 217 13.99 5.40 7.73
C LYS A 217 14.95 5.96 6.67
N THR A 218 14.75 7.21 6.25
CA THR A 218 15.65 7.91 5.31
C THR A 218 17.04 8.08 5.92
N TYR A 219 17.14 8.39 7.21
CA TYR A 219 18.43 8.46 7.92
C TYR A 219 19.03 7.06 8.16
N GLY A 220 18.23 6.10 8.58
CA GLY A 220 18.68 4.72 8.80
C GLY A 220 19.24 4.07 7.54
N SER A 221 18.69 4.34 6.35
CA SER A 221 19.23 3.84 5.07
C SER A 221 20.59 4.45 4.66
N LYS A 222 21.04 5.48 5.40
CA LYS A 222 22.36 6.11 5.27
C LYS A 222 23.28 5.78 6.44
N ASP A 223 22.90 4.80 7.28
CA ASP A 223 23.60 4.44 8.52
C ASP A 223 23.72 5.62 9.52
N ASP A 224 22.82 6.60 9.46
CA ASP A 224 22.79 7.77 10.37
C ASP A 224 21.69 7.61 11.43
N ASN A 225 21.77 6.49 12.17
CA ASN A 225 20.78 6.08 13.17
C ASN A 225 20.61 7.11 14.31
N GLU A 226 21.67 7.85 14.65
CA GLU A 226 21.64 8.94 15.63
C GLU A 226 20.69 10.07 15.23
N ARG A 227 20.65 10.43 13.93
CA ARG A 227 19.68 11.41 13.44
C ARG A 227 18.28 10.84 13.28
N ALA A 228 18.13 9.53 13.09
CA ALA A 228 16.82 8.89 13.02
C ALA A 228 16.09 8.91 14.38
N TYR A 229 16.83 8.70 15.46
CA TYR A 229 16.31 8.57 16.83
C TYR A 229 15.29 9.63 17.27
N PRO A 230 15.56 10.96 17.17
CA PRO A 230 14.60 11.98 17.61
C PRO A 230 13.27 11.88 16.85
N TYR A 231 13.29 11.58 15.55
CA TYR A 231 12.06 11.42 14.76
C TYR A 231 11.28 10.16 15.15
N LEU A 232 11.95 9.05 15.45
CA LEU A 232 11.31 7.84 15.96
C LEU A 232 10.67 8.06 17.33
N LYS A 233 11.39 8.76 18.22
CA LYS A 233 10.89 9.08 19.55
C LYS A 233 9.65 9.97 19.49
N ASP A 234 9.68 11.01 18.64
CA ASP A 234 8.54 11.90 18.43
C ASP A 234 7.35 11.15 17.80
N ALA A 235 7.60 10.27 16.81
CA ALA A 235 6.57 9.45 16.20
C ALA A 235 5.89 8.51 17.21
N LEU A 236 6.67 7.77 18.00
CA LEU A 236 6.16 6.87 19.04
C LEU A 236 5.37 7.63 20.12
N GLY A 237 5.80 8.83 20.50
CA GLY A 237 5.06 9.67 21.44
C GLY A 237 3.72 10.19 20.90
N LEU A 238 3.58 10.31 19.58
CA LEU A 238 2.34 10.73 18.92
C LEU A 238 1.42 9.55 18.57
N LEU A 239 1.92 8.32 18.61
CA LEU A 239 1.16 7.12 18.22
C LEU A 239 0.10 6.72 19.24
N GLU A 240 0.32 7.00 20.53
CA GLU A 240 -0.65 6.72 21.61
C GLU A 240 -1.96 7.49 21.40
N GLY A 241 -3.08 6.77 21.21
CA GLY A 241 -4.40 7.37 20.97
C GLY A 241 -4.63 7.89 19.55
N SER A 242 -3.68 7.69 18.63
CA SER A 242 -3.84 8.02 17.20
C SER A 242 -4.60 6.95 16.43
N SER A 243 -5.04 7.25 15.20
CA SER A 243 -5.68 6.25 14.32
C SER A 243 -4.68 5.17 13.85
N LEU A 244 -3.37 5.46 13.96
CA LEU A 244 -2.28 4.59 13.53
C LEU A 244 -1.80 3.65 14.65
N GLU A 245 -2.35 3.77 15.85
CA GLU A 245 -2.03 2.88 16.97
C GLU A 245 -2.34 1.43 16.61
N ASN A 246 -1.41 0.52 16.91
CA ASN A 246 -1.48 -0.90 16.55
C ASN A 246 -1.58 -1.15 15.02
N GLY A 247 -1.28 -0.15 14.20
CA GLY A 247 -1.20 -0.23 12.74
C GLY A 247 0.20 -0.56 12.24
N VAL A 248 0.35 -0.60 10.91
CA VAL A 248 1.63 -0.87 10.23
C VAL A 248 2.69 0.16 10.64
N THR A 249 2.35 1.45 10.64
CA THR A 249 3.27 2.54 11.02
C THR A 249 3.75 2.40 12.46
N HIS A 250 2.89 1.96 13.38
CA HIS A 250 3.29 1.70 14.77
C HIS A 250 4.35 0.58 14.84
N ALA A 251 4.06 -0.57 14.23
CA ALA A 251 4.98 -1.71 14.22
C ALA A 251 6.33 -1.38 13.56
N GLU A 252 6.31 -0.57 12.48
CA GLU A 252 7.51 -0.10 11.83
C GLU A 252 8.32 0.83 12.74
N SER A 253 7.68 1.79 13.41
CA SER A 253 8.35 2.70 14.35
C SER A 253 9.04 1.94 15.49
N LEU A 254 8.36 0.93 16.04
CA LEU A 254 8.92 0.05 17.07
C LEU A 254 10.11 -0.76 16.54
N THR A 255 10.01 -1.27 15.31
CA THR A 255 11.10 -2.02 14.67
C THR A 255 12.34 -1.15 14.46
N GLU A 256 12.17 0.07 13.96
CA GLU A 256 13.28 1.01 13.74
C GLU A 256 13.90 1.45 15.08
N MET A 257 13.09 1.64 16.13
CA MET A 257 13.58 1.94 17.47
C MET A 257 14.37 0.76 18.06
N ALA A 258 13.89 -0.46 17.87
CA ALA A 258 14.62 -1.67 18.26
C ALA A 258 15.96 -1.79 17.51
N PHE A 259 15.96 -1.50 16.21
CA PHE A 259 17.16 -1.51 15.38
C PHE A 259 18.17 -0.45 15.82
N TYR A 260 17.73 0.75 16.19
CA TYR A 260 18.60 1.78 16.76
C TYR A 260 19.38 1.29 17.98
N TYR A 261 18.72 0.63 18.93
CA TYR A 261 19.40 0.06 20.10
C TYR A 261 20.28 -1.14 19.74
N PHE A 262 19.81 -1.99 18.82
CA PHE A 262 20.55 -3.12 18.30
C PHE A 262 21.90 -2.71 17.69
N ASP A 263 21.91 -1.67 16.85
CA ASP A 263 23.10 -1.11 16.20
C ASP A 263 24.13 -0.58 17.22
N GLN A 264 23.64 -0.09 18.37
CA GLN A 264 24.48 0.32 19.49
C GLN A 264 24.90 -0.84 20.42
N SER A 265 24.62 -2.09 20.06
CA SER A 265 24.81 -3.28 20.90
C SER A 265 24.06 -3.24 22.24
N LYS A 266 23.02 -2.39 22.34
CA LYS A 266 22.13 -2.25 23.51
C LYS A 266 20.97 -3.24 23.40
N LEU A 267 21.28 -4.52 23.46
CA LEU A 267 20.32 -5.59 23.15
C LEU A 267 19.16 -5.66 24.14
N THR A 268 19.41 -5.39 25.42
CA THR A 268 18.39 -5.37 26.47
C THR A 268 17.33 -4.29 26.21
N GLU A 269 17.74 -3.12 25.71
CA GLU A 269 16.85 -2.04 25.33
C GLU A 269 16.10 -2.32 24.02
N ALA A 270 16.68 -3.09 23.09
CA ALA A 270 16.04 -3.45 21.82
C ALA A 270 14.89 -4.48 22.00
N VAL A 271 15.07 -5.44 22.91
CA VAL A 271 14.12 -6.54 23.19
C VAL A 271 12.66 -6.08 23.37
N PRO A 272 12.32 -5.13 24.25
CA PRO A 272 10.93 -4.72 24.44
C PRO A 272 10.29 -4.15 23.17
N TYR A 273 11.05 -3.38 22.38
CA TYR A 273 10.55 -2.81 21.12
C TYR A 273 10.30 -3.89 20.05
N TYR A 274 11.22 -4.86 19.91
CA TYR A 274 11.00 -5.99 19.01
C TYR A 274 9.80 -6.83 19.44
N GLN A 275 9.66 -7.10 20.75
CA GLN A 275 8.54 -7.86 21.30
C GLN A 275 7.19 -7.18 20.99
N GLU A 276 7.10 -5.88 21.20
CA GLU A 276 5.89 -5.11 20.90
C GLU A 276 5.61 -5.04 19.39
N ALA A 277 6.64 -4.82 18.57
CA ALA A 277 6.50 -4.81 17.11
C ALA A 277 5.93 -6.14 16.58
N ILE A 278 6.45 -7.27 17.08
CA ILE A 278 5.96 -8.61 16.74
C ILE A 278 4.49 -8.76 17.11
N ALA A 279 4.09 -8.34 18.32
CA ALA A 279 2.72 -8.44 18.79
C ALA A 279 1.73 -7.63 17.93
N VAL A 280 2.18 -6.50 17.38
CA VAL A 280 1.39 -5.71 16.42
C VAL A 280 1.37 -6.41 15.05
N TYR A 281 2.52 -6.79 14.50
CA TYR A 281 2.60 -7.47 13.20
C TYR A 281 1.81 -8.78 13.11
N GLU A 282 1.80 -9.59 14.18
CA GLU A 282 1.02 -10.85 14.25
C GLU A 282 -0.50 -10.60 14.12
N LYS A 283 -0.99 -9.40 14.46
CA LYS A 283 -2.41 -9.01 14.35
C LYS A 283 -2.77 -8.40 13.00
N LEU A 284 -1.79 -8.04 12.17
CA LEU A 284 -1.98 -7.37 10.89
C LEU A 284 -1.97 -8.38 9.73
N PRO A 285 -3.11 -8.65 9.06
CA PRO A 285 -3.21 -9.65 7.99
C PRO A 285 -2.27 -9.41 6.80
N GLN A 286 -1.94 -8.14 6.54
CA GLN A 286 -1.13 -7.68 5.41
C GLN A 286 0.38 -7.67 5.69
N THR A 287 0.81 -8.10 6.88
CA THR A 287 2.24 -8.14 7.20
C THR A 287 2.97 -9.11 6.27
N SER A 288 3.98 -8.63 5.57
CA SER A 288 4.84 -9.48 4.75
C SER A 288 5.57 -10.53 5.59
N HIS A 289 5.53 -11.78 5.15
CA HIS A 289 6.31 -12.88 5.73
C HIS A 289 7.81 -12.54 5.84
N ARG A 290 8.37 -11.84 4.86
CA ARG A 290 9.77 -11.39 4.90
C ARG A 290 10.00 -10.45 6.08
N LYS A 291 9.13 -9.45 6.25
CA LYS A 291 9.26 -8.44 7.30
C LYS A 291 9.15 -9.08 8.68
N LEU A 292 8.08 -9.83 8.94
CA LEU A 292 7.89 -10.50 10.23
C LEU A 292 9.01 -11.52 10.53
N GLY A 293 9.45 -12.28 9.52
CA GLY A 293 10.57 -13.22 9.66
C GLY A 293 11.88 -12.53 10.09
N MET A 294 12.23 -11.41 9.45
CA MET A 294 13.41 -10.62 9.81
C MET A 294 13.34 -10.06 11.23
N VAL A 295 12.17 -9.56 11.64
CA VAL A 295 11.97 -9.04 13.01
C VAL A 295 12.16 -10.16 14.04
N TYR A 296 11.65 -11.37 13.79
CA TYR A 296 11.91 -12.51 14.67
C TYR A 296 13.39 -12.90 14.72
N MET A 297 14.12 -12.85 13.59
CA MET A 297 15.57 -13.13 13.57
C MET A 297 16.33 -12.16 14.48
N GLN A 298 16.07 -10.87 14.33
CA GLN A 298 16.74 -9.83 15.12
C GLN A 298 16.36 -9.92 16.60
N TYR A 299 15.09 -10.19 16.90
CA TYR A 299 14.63 -10.42 18.26
C TYR A 299 15.30 -11.64 18.90
N ALA A 300 15.38 -12.77 18.17
CA ALA A 300 16.04 -13.98 18.63
C ALA A 300 17.53 -13.74 18.92
N PHE A 301 18.22 -13.03 18.03
CA PHE A 301 19.61 -12.65 18.24
C PHE A 301 19.80 -11.81 19.50
N CYS A 302 18.91 -10.83 19.76
CA CYS A 302 18.96 -10.04 20.99
C CYS A 302 18.82 -10.90 22.24
N LEU A 303 17.82 -11.79 22.25
CA LEU A 303 17.56 -12.71 23.37
C LEU A 303 18.74 -13.66 23.64
N GLU A 304 19.46 -14.05 22.59
CA GLU A 304 20.62 -14.92 22.67
C GLU A 304 21.85 -14.21 23.27
N HIS A 305 22.07 -12.94 22.88
CA HIS A 305 23.32 -12.24 23.14
C HIS A 305 23.23 -11.16 24.24
N MET A 306 22.05 -10.82 24.75
CA MET A 306 21.92 -9.90 25.88
C MET A 306 22.51 -10.48 27.18
N GLU A 307 22.88 -9.63 28.13
CA GLU A 307 23.54 -10.06 29.38
C GLU A 307 22.72 -11.11 30.17
N GLU A 308 21.41 -10.89 30.26
CA GLU A 308 20.45 -11.83 30.87
C GLU A 308 19.82 -12.74 29.82
N ASN A 309 20.64 -13.44 29.02
CA ASN A 309 20.14 -14.18 27.86
C ASN A 309 18.98 -15.16 28.16
N ASN A 310 18.14 -15.37 27.15
CA ASN A 310 17.05 -16.32 27.17
C ASN A 310 17.12 -17.23 25.94
N ILE A 311 18.08 -18.17 25.97
CA ILE A 311 18.34 -19.13 24.89
C ILE A 311 17.10 -19.93 24.49
N ARG A 312 16.22 -20.24 25.46
CA ARG A 312 15.00 -20.99 25.18
C ARG A 312 14.03 -20.18 24.31
N GLU A 313 13.81 -18.92 24.66
CA GLU A 313 12.93 -18.03 23.89
C GLU A 313 13.56 -17.65 22.54
N ALA A 314 14.87 -17.41 22.50
CA ALA A 314 15.61 -17.19 21.26
C ALA A 314 15.38 -18.33 20.26
N GLY A 315 15.51 -19.58 20.70
CA GLY A 315 15.22 -20.75 19.86
C GLY A 315 13.81 -20.75 19.29
N ILE A 316 12.79 -20.47 20.11
CA ILE A 316 11.39 -20.38 19.64
C ILE A 316 11.23 -19.30 18.57
N CYS A 317 11.89 -18.15 18.77
CA CYS A 317 11.84 -17.03 17.83
C CYS A 317 12.55 -17.36 16.51
N TYR A 318 13.71 -18.02 16.55
CA TYR A 318 14.38 -18.55 15.35
C TYR A 318 13.49 -19.54 14.57
N GLU A 319 12.80 -20.45 15.26
CA GLU A 319 11.86 -21.36 14.58
C GLU A 319 10.70 -20.60 13.91
N LYS A 320 10.14 -19.58 14.58
CA LYS A 320 9.10 -18.70 14.02
C LYS A 320 9.62 -17.90 12.83
N ALA A 321 10.85 -17.40 12.89
CA ALA A 321 11.50 -16.68 11.80
C ALA A 321 11.56 -17.54 10.55
N ILE A 322 12.11 -18.76 10.64
CA ILE A 322 12.23 -19.68 9.50
C ILE A 322 10.86 -20.00 8.90
N LYS A 323 9.84 -20.25 9.74
CA LYS A 323 8.47 -20.51 9.25
C LYS A 323 7.93 -19.37 8.39
N GLN A 324 8.25 -18.11 8.73
CA GLN A 324 7.85 -16.96 7.92
C GLN A 324 8.72 -16.86 6.66
N LEU A 325 10.05 -16.97 6.80
CA LEU A 325 10.99 -16.79 5.69
C LEU A 325 10.85 -17.88 4.61
N GLU A 326 10.48 -19.10 4.97
CA GLU A 326 10.16 -20.20 4.03
C GLU A 326 8.96 -19.87 3.11
N LEU A 327 8.06 -18.95 3.51
CA LEU A 327 6.92 -18.51 2.69
C LEU A 327 7.32 -17.40 1.69
N THR A 328 8.55 -16.91 1.76
CA THR A 328 9.07 -15.90 0.82
C THR A 328 9.58 -16.56 -0.46
N LYS A 329 9.77 -15.77 -1.52
CA LYS A 329 10.40 -16.22 -2.78
C LYS A 329 11.85 -15.72 -2.90
N ASP A 330 12.52 -15.60 -1.76
CA ASP A 330 13.88 -15.06 -1.64
C ASP A 330 14.81 -16.17 -1.17
N ARG A 331 15.45 -16.86 -2.12
CA ARG A 331 16.27 -18.04 -1.83
C ARG A 331 17.49 -17.67 -0.99
N GLU A 332 18.21 -16.61 -1.35
CA GLU A 332 19.41 -16.16 -0.64
C GLU A 332 19.10 -15.84 0.82
N LEU A 333 18.00 -15.12 1.07
CA LEU A 333 17.54 -14.85 2.43
C LEU A 333 17.22 -16.13 3.21
N GLN A 334 16.58 -17.11 2.57
CA GLN A 334 16.30 -18.41 3.20
C GLN A 334 17.58 -19.18 3.52
N GLU A 335 18.58 -19.17 2.64
CA GLU A 335 19.87 -19.84 2.89
C GLU A 335 20.59 -19.21 4.08
N ASN A 336 20.68 -17.88 4.12
CA ASN A 336 21.31 -17.16 5.23
C ASN A 336 20.61 -17.40 6.55
N ALA A 337 19.27 -17.28 6.58
CA ALA A 337 18.51 -17.50 7.81
C ALA A 337 18.63 -18.94 8.32
N LEU A 338 18.60 -19.94 7.42
CA LEU A 338 18.81 -21.33 7.82
C LEU A 338 20.22 -21.58 8.37
N ALA A 339 21.24 -20.95 7.79
CA ALA A 339 22.61 -21.05 8.28
C ALA A 339 22.74 -20.49 9.71
N ASP A 340 22.17 -19.32 9.97
CA ASP A 340 22.16 -18.70 11.31
C ASP A 340 21.45 -19.60 12.34
N VAL A 341 20.29 -20.16 11.98
CA VAL A 341 19.53 -21.05 12.88
C VAL A 341 20.24 -22.39 13.11
N ILE A 342 20.94 -22.93 12.11
CA ILE A 342 21.78 -24.12 12.27
C ILE A 342 22.94 -23.82 13.22
N ALA A 343 23.61 -22.68 13.04
CA ALA A 343 24.69 -22.24 13.92
C ALA A 343 24.18 -22.12 15.37
N PHE A 344 23.03 -21.47 15.56
CA PHE A 344 22.36 -21.35 16.86
C PHE A 344 22.19 -22.70 17.55
N PHE A 345 21.50 -23.63 16.89
CA PHE A 345 21.23 -24.94 17.51
C PHE A 345 22.48 -25.82 17.68
N ASP A 346 23.56 -25.54 16.95
CA ASP A 346 24.85 -26.20 17.15
C ASP A 346 25.51 -25.75 18.45
N HIS A 347 25.68 -24.43 18.66
CA HIS A 347 26.36 -23.93 19.86
C HIS A 347 25.51 -24.03 21.14
N THR A 348 24.19 -24.24 21.01
CA THR A 348 23.31 -24.56 22.16
C THR A 348 23.16 -26.07 22.42
N ASP A 349 23.98 -26.91 21.77
CA ASP A 349 23.96 -28.39 21.89
C ASP A 349 22.60 -29.06 21.58
N ASN A 350 21.76 -28.43 20.74
CA ASN A 350 20.48 -28.99 20.32
C ASN A 350 20.60 -29.73 18.98
N HIS A 351 21.31 -30.85 19.01
CA HIS A 351 21.61 -31.65 17.81
C HIS A 351 20.36 -32.13 17.05
N LYS A 352 19.23 -32.30 17.74
CA LYS A 352 17.96 -32.70 17.10
C LYS A 352 17.47 -31.59 16.18
N LYS A 353 17.41 -30.35 16.67
CA LYS A 353 16.96 -29.19 15.89
C LYS A 353 17.98 -28.80 14.83
N LYS A 354 19.28 -28.82 15.15
CA LYS A 354 20.35 -28.62 14.17
C LYS A 354 20.16 -29.52 12.94
N ARG A 355 20.05 -30.84 13.16
CA ARG A 355 19.86 -31.82 12.08
C ARG A 355 18.54 -31.62 11.32
N GLU A 356 17.48 -31.16 11.99
CA GLU A 356 16.22 -30.81 11.33
C GLU A 356 16.45 -29.70 10.29
N TYR A 357 17.11 -28.61 10.67
CA TYR A 357 17.35 -27.46 9.79
C TYR A 357 18.44 -27.72 8.74
N GLU A 358 19.48 -28.51 9.04
CA GLU A 358 20.45 -28.98 8.03
C GLU A 358 19.76 -29.76 6.90
N ASN A 359 18.82 -30.65 7.25
CA ASN A 359 18.07 -31.39 6.25
C ASN A 359 17.18 -30.47 5.39
N ARG A 360 16.62 -29.40 5.97
CA ARG A 360 15.85 -28.40 5.22
C ARG A 360 16.75 -27.62 4.28
N PHE A 361 17.92 -27.18 4.76
CA PHE A 361 18.93 -26.48 3.97
C PHE A 361 19.36 -27.32 2.76
N VAL A 362 19.74 -28.59 2.97
CA VAL A 362 20.15 -29.50 1.88
C VAL A 362 19.02 -29.72 0.86
N LYS A 363 17.76 -29.84 1.31
CA LYS A 363 16.62 -29.99 0.40
C LYS A 363 16.42 -28.76 -0.47
N MET A 364 16.57 -27.57 0.11
CA MET A 364 16.44 -26.31 -0.60
C MET A 364 17.58 -26.10 -1.60
N THR A 365 18.82 -26.45 -1.24
CA THR A 365 19.97 -26.30 -2.16
C THR A 365 19.88 -27.23 -3.38
N ASN A 366 19.25 -28.39 -3.21
CA ASN A 366 19.11 -29.42 -4.25
C ASN A 366 17.83 -29.29 -5.09
N ALA A 367 16.93 -28.35 -4.77
CA ALA A 367 15.73 -28.02 -5.54
C ALA A 367 16.01 -26.85 -6.50
#